data_AF-B2CGF0-F1
#
_entry.id   AF-B2CGF0-F1
#
_cell.length_a   1.000
_cell.length_b   1.000
_cell.length_c   1.000
_cell.angle_alpha   90.00
_cell.angle_beta   90.00
_cell.angle_gamma   90.00
#
_symmetry.space_group_name_H-M   'P 1'
#
loop_
_entity.id
_entity.type
_entity.pdbx_description
1 polymer ?
#
loop_
_entity_poly.entity_id
_entity_poly.type
_entity_poly.pdbx_seq_one_letter_code
_entity_poly.pdbx_strand_id
1 'polypeptide(L)'
;MFNTATSVRRKPGPGNSLSTLTTKYNDQDIQRYGLEDKERKIRRRRRTLGFRHFILRHSWALPLFLATAFPTLYAINPAKFNVFSHFILLSYRHGSVIDGIVLPIAQYEKGLGDLAFVAFYANVLFLARKFIFEKLLRPLARKNNILTKGKQQRFMEQMYTACYFAVMGPFGLYVMKATPGLWLFQTHGMYDSYPHRSLGSAIKFYYLFQAAYWVQQSVVLVLRLEKPRKDHMELTVHHIITIALIALSYRFHFTHIGISVYITHDISDLFLAISKSLNYLGHRLQTPAFCLCVIAWIYLRHYTNWRILYSVLTEFRTVGPFELDWEAQQYKCQLSQFITFGLLATLQTLNIIWLYCLFRNAYRLLFLGIAKDDRSDTEESEIEDGSPG
;
A
#
# COMPACT_ATOMS: atom_id res chain seq x y z
N MET A 1 87.03 -0.69 9.95
CA MET A 1 87.79 0.31 10.73
C MET A 1 87.12 0.39 12.10
N PHE A 2 87.86 0.02 13.15
CA PHE A 2 87.41 0.01 14.55
C PHE A 2 87.03 1.41 15.05
N ASN A 3 86.05 1.50 15.95
CA ASN A 3 86.09 2.21 17.24
C ASN A 3 84.66 2.52 17.75
N THR A 4 84.19 1.77 18.74
CA THR A 4 84.22 2.03 20.21
C THR A 4 83.15 2.97 20.72
N ALA A 5 82.39 2.41 21.65
CA ALA A 5 81.36 3.00 22.47
C ALA A 5 81.88 4.11 23.40
N THR A 6 80.97 5.00 23.79
CA THR A 6 80.95 5.55 25.15
C THR A 6 79.52 5.62 25.64
N SER A 7 79.24 4.84 26.68
CA SER A 7 77.98 4.81 27.42
C SER A 7 77.97 5.97 28.42
N VAL A 8 76.83 6.66 28.56
CA VAL A 8 76.50 7.39 29.79
C VAL A 8 75.23 6.77 30.37
N ARG A 9 75.43 6.06 31.47
CA ARG A 9 74.43 5.35 32.26
C ARG A 9 73.60 6.37 33.06
N ARG A 10 72.33 6.59 32.71
CA ARG A 10 71.32 7.16 33.62
C ARG A 10 70.42 6.02 34.11
N LYS A 11 70.31 5.88 35.43
CA LYS A 11 69.29 5.04 36.09
C LYS A 11 67.91 5.66 35.88
N PRO A 12 66.89 4.84 35.56
CA PRO A 12 65.61 4.89 36.28
C PRO A 12 65.27 3.47 36.76
N GLY A 13 64.91 3.24 38.02
CA GLY A 13 63.60 3.58 38.57
C GLY A 13 62.67 2.36 38.39
N PRO A 14 62.14 1.74 39.45
CA PRO A 14 61.36 0.52 39.32
C PRO A 14 59.96 0.86 38.83
N GLY A 15 59.54 0.27 37.72
CA GLY A 15 58.13 0.33 37.33
C GLY A 15 57.93 0.32 35.82
N ASN A 16 57.54 -0.83 35.28
CA ASN A 16 56.64 -0.94 34.12
C ASN A 16 56.17 -2.40 33.86
N SER A 17 56.14 -3.26 34.87
CA SER A 17 55.41 -4.53 34.75
C SER A 17 53.89 -4.32 34.82
N LEU A 18 53.42 -3.33 35.58
CA LEU A 18 51.99 -3.04 35.73
C LEU A 18 51.37 -2.43 34.45
N SER A 19 52.07 -1.49 33.79
CA SER A 19 51.57 -0.83 32.58
C SER A 19 51.46 -1.80 31.40
N THR A 20 52.42 -2.71 31.25
CA THR A 20 52.38 -3.71 30.17
C THR A 20 51.30 -4.78 30.41
N LEU A 21 51.03 -5.13 31.67
CA LEU A 21 49.94 -6.04 32.05
C LEU A 21 48.57 -5.39 31.89
N THR A 22 48.40 -4.12 32.28
CA THR A 22 47.12 -3.42 32.11
C THR A 22 46.78 -3.16 30.64
N THR A 23 47.75 -2.83 29.77
CA THR A 23 47.48 -2.69 28.34
C THR A 23 47.06 -4.02 27.70
N LYS A 24 47.71 -5.14 28.05
CA LYS A 24 47.34 -6.47 27.54
C LYS A 24 45.97 -6.94 28.05
N TYR A 25 45.64 -6.63 29.30
CA TYR A 25 44.33 -6.95 29.89
C TYR A 25 43.22 -6.12 29.22
N ASN A 26 43.47 -4.83 29.00
CA ASN A 26 42.52 -3.93 28.35
C ASN A 26 42.27 -4.29 26.86
N ASP A 27 43.31 -4.70 26.13
CA ASP A 27 43.15 -5.18 24.74
C ASP A 27 42.39 -6.52 24.65
N GLN A 28 42.60 -7.43 25.61
CA GLN A 28 41.85 -8.69 25.69
C GLN A 28 40.38 -8.47 26.03
N ASP A 29 40.07 -7.54 26.93
CA ASP A 29 38.71 -7.17 27.25
C ASP A 29 38.02 -6.45 26.08
N ILE A 30 38.70 -5.52 25.39
CA ILE A 30 38.17 -4.87 24.19
C ILE A 30 37.88 -5.90 23.07
N GLN A 31 38.76 -6.89 22.86
CA GLN A 31 38.49 -7.98 21.92
C GLN A 31 37.31 -8.86 22.36
N ARG A 32 37.21 -9.21 23.65
CA ARG A 32 36.07 -9.97 24.18
C ARG A 32 34.75 -9.22 24.02
N TYR A 33 34.70 -7.94 24.37
CA TYR A 33 33.52 -7.10 24.17
C TYR A 33 33.13 -6.98 22.69
N GLY A 34 34.10 -6.85 21.79
CA GLY A 34 33.86 -6.83 20.34
C GLY A 34 33.33 -8.15 19.79
N LEU A 35 33.79 -9.29 20.33
CA LEU A 35 33.30 -10.63 19.97
C LEU A 35 31.90 -10.88 20.54
N GLU A 36 31.63 -10.50 21.78
CA GLU A 36 30.31 -10.61 22.41
C GLU A 36 29.25 -9.74 21.72
N ASP A 37 29.60 -8.53 21.28
CA ASP A 37 28.68 -7.66 20.53
C ASP A 37 28.41 -8.23 19.12
N LYS A 38 29.43 -8.79 18.45
CA LYS A 38 29.24 -9.56 17.19
C LYS A 38 28.34 -10.77 17.40
N GLU A 39 28.53 -11.55 18.45
CA GLU A 39 27.68 -12.70 18.77
C GLU A 39 26.25 -12.30 19.12
N ARG A 40 26.06 -11.22 19.90
CA ARG A 40 24.73 -10.65 20.17
C ARG A 40 24.04 -10.21 18.89
N LYS A 41 24.74 -9.54 17.97
CA LYS A 41 24.21 -9.13 16.66
C LYS A 41 23.82 -10.34 15.81
N ILE A 42 24.65 -11.39 15.78
CA ILE A 42 24.35 -12.64 15.05
C ILE A 42 23.16 -13.38 15.67
N ARG A 43 23.10 -13.51 17.00
CA ARG A 43 21.96 -14.15 17.71
C ARG A 43 20.67 -13.37 17.51
N ARG A 44 20.69 -12.04 17.58
CA ARG A 44 19.54 -11.17 17.26
C ARG A 44 19.10 -11.38 15.82
N ARG A 45 20.04 -11.39 14.85
CA ARG A 45 19.75 -11.62 13.42
C ARG A 45 19.19 -13.02 13.16
N ARG A 46 19.68 -14.07 13.83
CA ARG A 46 19.14 -15.43 13.75
C ARG A 46 17.75 -15.55 14.37
N ARG A 47 17.49 -14.90 15.51
CA ARG A 47 16.16 -14.85 16.13
C ARG A 47 15.15 -14.10 15.25
N THR A 48 15.52 -12.95 14.68
CA THR A 48 14.65 -12.22 13.75
C THR A 48 14.43 -13.00 12.45
N LEU A 49 15.44 -13.68 11.90
CA LEU A 49 15.25 -14.60 10.76
C LEU A 49 14.33 -15.77 11.10
N GLY A 50 14.52 -16.42 12.26
CA GLY A 50 13.72 -17.55 12.70
C GLY A 50 12.25 -17.18 12.94
N PHE A 51 12.00 -16.05 13.60
CA PHE A 51 10.67 -15.50 13.79
C PHE A 51 10.00 -15.13 12.46
N ARG A 52 10.74 -14.46 11.56
CA ARG A 52 10.26 -14.14 10.22
C ARG A 52 9.93 -15.40 9.42
N HIS A 53 10.79 -16.42 9.47
CA HIS A 53 10.57 -17.69 8.80
C HIS A 53 9.36 -18.45 9.36
N PHE A 54 9.16 -18.41 10.69
CA PHE A 54 8.00 -19.00 11.35
C PHE A 54 6.69 -18.30 10.94
N ILE A 55 6.65 -16.96 10.93
CA ILE A 55 5.52 -16.16 10.46
C ILE A 55 5.22 -16.48 8.99
N LEU A 56 6.23 -16.57 8.13
CA LEU A 56 6.04 -16.86 6.71
C LEU A 56 5.51 -18.29 6.50
N ARG A 57 5.99 -19.27 7.27
CA ARG A 57 5.56 -20.68 7.19
C ARG A 57 4.12 -20.87 7.65
N HIS A 58 3.70 -20.18 8.71
CA HIS A 58 2.32 -20.21 9.24
C HIS A 58 1.49 -19.00 8.84
N SER A 59 1.87 -18.32 7.76
CA SER A 59 1.24 -17.07 7.31
C SER A 59 -0.25 -17.20 6.96
N TRP A 60 -0.81 -18.41 6.92
CA TRP A 60 -2.25 -18.64 6.74
C TRP A 60 -2.99 -18.93 8.05
N ALA A 61 -2.34 -19.51 9.05
CA ALA A 61 -3.01 -20.04 10.23
C ALA A 61 -3.57 -18.93 11.13
N LEU A 62 -2.76 -17.89 11.39
CA LEU A 62 -3.20 -16.74 12.19
C LEU A 62 -4.30 -15.93 11.47
N PRO A 63 -4.16 -15.56 10.17
CA PRO A 63 -5.25 -14.90 9.46
C PRO A 63 -6.53 -15.71 9.40
N LEU A 64 -6.43 -17.03 9.17
CA LEU A 64 -7.58 -17.93 9.16
C LEU A 64 -8.27 -17.97 10.53
N PHE A 65 -7.50 -18.11 11.61
CA PHE A 65 -8.04 -18.11 12.96
C PHE A 65 -8.78 -16.81 13.28
N LEU A 66 -8.21 -15.65 12.96
CA LEU A 66 -8.87 -14.37 13.20
C LEU A 66 -10.13 -14.19 12.33
N ALA A 67 -10.07 -14.64 11.07
CA ALA A 67 -11.19 -14.56 10.14
C ALA A 67 -12.37 -15.49 10.52
N THR A 68 -12.12 -16.59 11.25
CA THR A 68 -13.17 -17.50 11.72
C THR A 68 -13.63 -17.18 13.15
N ALA A 69 -12.70 -16.91 14.06
CA ALA A 69 -13.00 -16.69 15.47
C ALA A 69 -13.91 -15.48 15.69
N PHE A 70 -13.66 -14.35 15.00
CA PHE A 70 -14.47 -13.14 15.22
C PHE A 70 -15.92 -13.33 14.78
N PRO A 71 -16.24 -13.86 13.58
CA PRO A 71 -17.59 -14.25 13.21
C PRO A 71 -18.24 -15.27 14.16
N THR A 72 -17.50 -16.29 14.62
CA THR A 72 -18.04 -17.27 15.56
C THR A 72 -18.41 -16.62 16.90
N LEU A 73 -17.53 -15.78 17.45
CA LEU A 73 -17.76 -15.05 18.70
C LEU A 73 -18.91 -14.05 18.58
N TYR A 74 -19.09 -13.44 17.41
CA TYR A 74 -20.27 -12.64 17.12
C TYR A 74 -21.55 -13.48 17.04
N ALA A 75 -21.51 -14.64 16.38
CA ALA A 75 -22.66 -15.54 16.23
C ALA A 75 -23.14 -16.12 17.57
N ILE A 76 -22.24 -16.33 18.53
CA ILE A 76 -22.58 -16.79 19.89
C ILE A 76 -23.40 -15.73 20.66
N ASN A 77 -23.11 -14.44 20.44
CA ASN A 77 -23.87 -13.35 21.06
C ASN A 77 -24.10 -12.21 20.05
N PRO A 78 -25.16 -12.29 19.21
CA PRO A 78 -25.40 -11.34 18.13
C PRO A 78 -25.95 -9.97 18.61
N ALA A 79 -25.73 -9.60 19.88
CA ALA A 79 -26.16 -8.31 20.41
C ALA A 79 -25.42 -7.14 19.72
N LYS A 80 -26.14 -6.03 19.50
CA LYS A 80 -25.59 -4.79 18.91
C LYS A 80 -24.40 -4.21 19.69
N PHE A 81 -24.30 -4.51 20.98
CA PHE A 81 -23.21 -4.04 21.86
C PHE A 81 -22.00 -4.98 21.87
N ASN A 82 -22.04 -6.08 21.10
CA ASN A 82 -20.90 -6.98 21.01
C ASN A 82 -19.73 -6.25 20.33
N VAL A 83 -18.57 -6.23 20.99
CA VAL A 83 -17.33 -5.62 20.46
C VAL A 83 -16.96 -6.20 19.10
N PHE A 84 -17.24 -7.49 18.86
CA PHE A 84 -16.99 -8.16 17.58
C PHE A 84 -17.84 -7.63 16.41
N SER A 85 -18.95 -6.93 16.69
CA SER A 85 -19.77 -6.33 15.63
C SER A 85 -19.01 -5.27 14.83
N HIS A 86 -18.10 -4.51 15.47
CA HIS A 86 -17.28 -3.48 14.81
C HIS A 86 -16.31 -4.05 13.77
N PHE A 87 -15.95 -5.33 13.86
CA PHE A 87 -15.04 -5.97 12.91
C PHE A 87 -15.79 -6.48 11.67
N ILE A 88 -17.06 -6.87 11.79
CA ILE A 88 -17.83 -7.57 10.75
C ILE A 88 -18.85 -6.64 10.08
N LEU A 89 -19.52 -5.80 10.87
CA LEU A 89 -20.60 -4.94 10.41
C LEU A 89 -20.16 -3.47 10.38
N LEU A 90 -20.85 -2.69 9.56
CA LEU A 90 -20.67 -1.24 9.57
C LEU A 90 -21.09 -0.67 10.93
N SER A 91 -20.17 0.06 11.56
CA SER A 91 -20.39 0.69 12.86
C SER A 91 -21.17 1.99 12.73
N TYR A 92 -21.78 2.45 13.83
CA TYR A 92 -22.43 3.78 13.92
C TYR A 92 -23.62 3.99 12.98
N ARG A 93 -24.53 3.01 12.92
CA ARG A 93 -25.78 3.14 12.16
C ARG A 93 -26.67 4.21 12.82
N HIS A 94 -27.08 5.20 12.03
CA HIS A 94 -28.00 6.25 12.40
C HIS A 94 -29.24 6.20 11.49
N GLY A 95 -30.41 6.54 12.04
CA GLY A 95 -31.65 6.66 11.26
C GLY A 95 -31.67 8.00 10.54
N SER A 96 -31.86 8.01 9.22
CA SER A 96 -32.02 9.26 8.48
C SER A 96 -33.45 9.78 8.70
N VAL A 97 -33.58 10.88 9.43
CA VAL A 97 -34.85 11.61 9.58
C VAL A 97 -34.75 12.87 8.73
N ILE A 98 -35.61 12.99 7.71
CA ILE A 98 -35.81 14.24 6.97
C ILE A 98 -37.24 14.67 7.20
N ASP A 99 -37.46 15.88 7.73
CA ASP A 99 -38.78 16.47 7.99
C ASP A 99 -39.73 15.55 8.79
N GLY A 100 -39.19 14.82 9.77
CA GLY A 100 -39.95 13.87 10.60
C GLY A 100 -40.23 12.51 9.95
N ILE A 101 -39.83 12.32 8.68
CA ILE A 101 -39.96 11.06 7.95
C ILE A 101 -38.65 10.27 8.07
N VAL A 102 -38.73 9.06 8.62
CA VAL A 102 -37.61 8.12 8.64
C VAL A 102 -37.40 7.58 7.23
N LEU A 103 -36.34 8.03 6.55
CA LEU A 103 -35.95 7.47 5.27
C LEU A 103 -35.48 6.01 5.46
N PRO A 104 -35.81 5.11 4.53
CA PRO A 104 -35.40 3.70 4.61
C PRO A 104 -33.88 3.51 4.40
N ILE A 105 -33.15 4.55 4.02
CA ILE A 105 -31.74 4.48 3.64
C ILE A 105 -30.88 4.64 4.90
N ALA A 106 -30.36 3.53 5.42
CA ALA A 106 -29.47 3.53 6.58
C ALA A 106 -28.25 4.44 6.34
N GLN A 107 -28.08 5.42 7.22
CA GLN A 107 -26.93 6.32 7.27
C GLN A 107 -25.96 5.87 8.34
N TYR A 108 -24.67 6.15 8.15
CA TYR A 108 -23.63 5.73 9.07
C TYR A 108 -22.66 6.87 9.34
N GLU A 109 -22.42 7.16 10.61
CA GLU A 109 -21.40 8.11 11.05
C GLU A 109 -20.01 7.46 11.05
N LYS A 110 -18.97 8.23 11.35
CA LYS A 110 -17.57 7.79 11.34
C LYS A 110 -17.05 7.70 12.76
N GLY A 111 -16.28 6.67 13.06
CA GLY A 111 -15.65 6.54 14.38
C GLY A 111 -14.56 5.48 14.45
N LEU A 112 -13.98 5.30 15.64
CA LEU A 112 -12.83 4.41 15.83
C LEU A 112 -13.15 2.93 15.58
N GLY A 113 -14.41 2.51 15.72
CA GLY A 113 -14.86 1.17 15.36
C GLY A 113 -14.63 0.83 13.88
N ASP A 114 -14.54 1.84 13.00
CA ASP A 114 -14.25 1.64 11.59
C ASP A 114 -12.79 1.18 11.36
N LEU A 115 -11.87 1.46 12.29
CA LEU A 115 -10.51 0.90 12.23
C LEU A 115 -10.50 -0.60 12.49
N ALA A 116 -11.39 -1.09 13.36
CA ALA A 116 -11.56 -2.52 13.61
C ALA A 116 -12.07 -3.24 12.36
N PHE A 117 -13.05 -2.63 11.66
CA PHE A 117 -13.54 -3.10 10.36
C PHE A 117 -12.40 -3.17 9.34
N VAL A 118 -11.63 -2.09 9.17
CA VAL A 118 -10.50 -2.03 8.22
C VAL A 118 -9.45 -3.10 8.54
N ALA A 119 -9.09 -3.28 9.81
CA ALA A 119 -8.13 -4.30 10.23
C ALA A 119 -8.62 -5.73 9.97
N PHE A 120 -9.89 -6.02 10.27
CA PHE A 120 -10.48 -7.32 10.01
C PHE A 120 -10.53 -7.64 8.52
N TYR A 121 -11.04 -6.72 7.70
CA TYR A 121 -11.14 -6.96 6.26
C TYR A 121 -9.77 -6.97 5.57
N ALA A 122 -8.77 -6.26 6.10
CA ALA A 122 -7.39 -6.36 5.61
C ALA A 122 -6.84 -7.78 5.85
N ASN A 123 -7.14 -8.37 7.02
CA ASN A 123 -6.81 -9.76 7.32
C ASN A 123 -7.56 -10.76 6.43
N VAL A 124 -8.86 -10.55 6.21
CA VAL A 124 -9.65 -11.39 5.29
C VAL A 124 -9.11 -11.31 3.87
N LEU A 125 -8.78 -10.11 3.38
CA LEU A 125 -8.18 -9.91 2.05
C LEU A 125 -6.81 -10.57 1.94
N PHE A 126 -6.00 -10.54 3.00
CA PHE A 126 -4.72 -11.25 3.05
C PHE A 126 -4.89 -12.77 2.90
N LEU A 127 -5.87 -13.35 3.61
CA LEU A 127 -6.21 -14.77 3.49
C LEU A 127 -6.76 -15.10 2.10
N ALA A 128 -7.69 -14.28 1.59
CA ALA A 128 -8.27 -14.44 0.26
C ALA A 128 -7.18 -14.40 -0.82
N ARG A 129 -6.24 -13.45 -0.73
CA ARG A 129 -5.08 -13.37 -1.62
C ARG A 129 -4.29 -14.67 -1.64
N LYS A 130 -3.95 -15.20 -0.47
CA LYS A 130 -3.18 -16.45 -0.37
C LYS A 130 -3.94 -17.64 -0.95
N PHE A 131 -5.24 -17.74 -0.66
CA PHE A 131 -6.10 -18.78 -1.23
C PHE A 131 -6.16 -18.70 -2.76
N ILE A 132 -6.42 -17.50 -3.30
CA ILE A 132 -6.48 -17.24 -4.75
C ILE A 132 -5.14 -17.57 -5.41
N PHE A 133 -4.02 -17.16 -4.81
CA PHE A 133 -2.68 -17.49 -5.33
C PHE A 133 -2.47 -19.00 -5.45
N GLU A 134 -2.71 -19.75 -4.37
CA GLU A 134 -2.38 -21.18 -4.34
C GLU A 134 -3.40 -22.06 -5.09
N LYS A 135 -4.69 -21.73 -5.02
CA LYS A 135 -5.76 -22.58 -5.53
C LYS A 135 -6.26 -22.21 -6.92
N LEU A 136 -6.14 -20.95 -7.32
CA LEU A 136 -6.65 -20.47 -8.61
C LEU A 136 -5.51 -20.07 -9.55
N LEU A 137 -4.65 -19.14 -9.13
CA LEU A 137 -3.69 -18.49 -10.01
C LEU A 137 -2.45 -19.34 -10.30
N ARG A 138 -1.92 -20.08 -9.31
CA ARG A 138 -0.76 -20.97 -9.50
C ARG A 138 -1.06 -22.12 -10.47
N PRO A 139 -2.20 -22.84 -10.36
CA PRO A 139 -2.59 -23.82 -11.37
C PRO A 139 -2.78 -23.20 -12.75
N LEU A 140 -3.39 -22.02 -12.83
CA LEU A 140 -3.60 -21.31 -14.09
C LEU A 140 -2.27 -20.89 -14.74
N ALA A 141 -1.30 -20.39 -13.96
CA ALA A 141 0.03 -20.06 -14.44
C ALA A 141 0.76 -21.28 -15.02
N ARG A 142 0.66 -22.44 -14.35
CA ARG A 142 1.25 -23.70 -14.82
C ARG A 142 0.57 -24.24 -16.07
N LYS A 143 -0.77 -24.17 -16.13
CA LYS A 143 -1.54 -24.58 -17.32
C LYS A 143 -1.17 -23.77 -18.57
N ASN A 144 -0.79 -22.51 -18.38
CA ASN A 144 -0.33 -21.62 -19.46
C ASN A 144 1.20 -21.66 -19.65
N ASN A 145 1.89 -22.70 -19.16
CA ASN A 145 3.32 -22.94 -19.39
C ASN A 145 4.26 -21.80 -18.94
N ILE A 146 3.90 -21.04 -17.90
CA ILE A 146 4.82 -20.05 -17.31
C ILE A 146 5.91 -20.81 -16.54
N LEU A 147 7.09 -20.97 -17.12
CA LEU A 147 8.11 -21.92 -16.64
C LEU A 147 8.83 -21.46 -15.37
N THR A 148 9.21 -20.18 -15.27
CA THR A 148 10.04 -19.70 -14.15
C THR A 148 9.20 -19.31 -12.93
N LYS A 149 9.67 -19.66 -11.73
CA LYS A 149 8.99 -19.33 -10.47
C LYS A 149 8.82 -17.80 -10.29
N GLY A 150 9.80 -17.00 -10.73
CA GLY A 150 9.73 -15.54 -10.72
C GLY A 150 8.61 -15.00 -11.61
N LYS A 151 8.52 -15.44 -12.87
CA LYS A 151 7.44 -15.04 -13.79
C LYS A 151 6.07 -15.52 -13.30
N GLN A 152 5.98 -16.74 -12.76
CA GLN A 152 4.73 -17.23 -12.14
C GLN A 152 4.29 -16.30 -11.00
N GLN A 153 5.18 -15.91 -10.10
CA GLN A 153 4.84 -15.03 -9.00
C GLN A 153 4.36 -13.65 -9.49
N ARG A 154 5.06 -13.04 -10.45
CA ARG A 154 4.65 -11.75 -11.03
C ARG A 154 3.30 -11.82 -11.73
N PHE A 155 3.06 -12.89 -12.49
CA PHE A 155 1.77 -13.14 -13.11
C PHE A 155 0.64 -13.25 -12.06
N MET A 156 0.86 -14.02 -10.99
CA MET A 156 -0.13 -14.15 -9.91
C MET A 156 -0.39 -12.81 -9.20
N GLU A 157 0.65 -12.01 -8.95
CA GLU A 157 0.52 -10.65 -8.40
C GLU A 157 -0.39 -9.77 -9.26
N GLN A 158 -0.15 -9.73 -10.58
CA GLN A 158 -0.96 -8.92 -11.50
C GLN A 158 -2.38 -9.47 -11.64
N MET A 159 -2.54 -10.78 -11.76
CA MET A 159 -3.87 -11.37 -11.94
C MET A 159 -4.74 -11.23 -10.69
N TYR A 160 -4.17 -11.31 -9.49
CA TYR A 160 -4.92 -11.01 -8.26
C TYR A 160 -5.43 -9.58 -8.23
N THR A 161 -4.58 -8.62 -8.58
CA THR A 161 -4.97 -7.21 -8.71
C THR A 161 -6.09 -7.03 -9.74
N ALA A 162 -6.01 -7.71 -10.88
CA ALA A 162 -7.07 -7.70 -11.89
C ALA A 162 -8.39 -8.29 -11.34
N CYS A 163 -8.36 -9.43 -10.65
CA CYS A 163 -9.55 -10.03 -10.05
C CYS A 163 -10.20 -9.10 -9.01
N TYR A 164 -9.40 -8.45 -8.17
CA TYR A 164 -9.90 -7.52 -7.17
C TYR A 164 -10.60 -6.32 -7.80
N PHE A 165 -9.93 -5.64 -8.74
CA PHE A 165 -10.51 -4.44 -9.39
C PHE A 165 -11.62 -4.77 -10.40
N ALA A 166 -11.68 -5.99 -10.93
CA ALA A 166 -12.82 -6.44 -11.74
C ALA A 166 -14.12 -6.48 -10.94
N VAL A 167 -14.06 -6.67 -9.62
CA VAL A 167 -15.21 -6.63 -8.71
C VAL A 167 -15.40 -5.22 -8.14
N MET A 168 -14.33 -4.64 -7.60
CA MET A 168 -14.41 -3.36 -6.89
C MET A 168 -14.57 -2.15 -7.82
N GLY A 169 -14.08 -2.20 -9.06
CA GLY A 169 -14.24 -1.14 -10.04
C GLY A 169 -15.71 -0.86 -10.39
N PRO A 170 -16.49 -1.87 -10.85
CA PRO A 170 -17.92 -1.71 -11.09
C PRO A 170 -18.70 -1.30 -9.84
N PHE A 171 -18.35 -1.85 -8.67
CA PHE A 171 -18.97 -1.45 -7.40
C PHE A 171 -18.67 0.01 -7.05
N GLY A 172 -17.44 0.49 -7.30
CA GLY A 172 -17.07 1.90 -7.17
C GLY A 172 -17.88 2.80 -8.10
N LEU A 173 -18.07 2.42 -9.37
CA LEU A 173 -18.92 3.16 -10.30
C LEU A 173 -20.38 3.25 -9.83
N TYR A 174 -20.92 2.16 -9.27
CA TYR A 174 -22.23 2.16 -8.64
C TYR A 174 -22.29 3.15 -7.46
N VAL A 175 -21.27 3.15 -6.59
CA VAL A 175 -21.17 4.07 -5.45
C VAL A 175 -21.06 5.52 -5.89
N MET A 176 -20.27 5.81 -6.93
CA MET A 176 -20.17 7.16 -7.51
C MET A 176 -21.50 7.62 -8.08
N LYS A 177 -22.22 6.77 -8.80
CA LYS A 177 -23.55 7.10 -9.33
C LYS A 177 -24.56 7.37 -8.22
N ALA A 178 -24.49 6.62 -7.12
CA ALA A 178 -25.35 6.78 -5.97
C ALA A 178 -24.98 8.01 -5.10
N THR A 179 -23.79 8.59 -5.29
CA THR A 179 -23.35 9.78 -4.57
C THR A 179 -23.80 11.05 -5.32
N PRO A 180 -24.63 11.91 -4.71
CA PRO A 180 -25.14 13.11 -5.38
C PRO A 180 -24.02 14.01 -5.90
N GLY A 181 -24.14 14.46 -7.15
CA GLY A 181 -23.19 15.42 -7.76
C GLY A 181 -21.78 14.88 -8.06
N LEU A 182 -21.53 13.56 -7.92
CA LEU A 182 -20.21 12.96 -8.14
C LEU A 182 -20.09 12.17 -9.45
N TRP A 183 -21.20 11.97 -10.17
CA TRP A 183 -21.22 11.16 -11.40
C TRP A 183 -20.24 11.71 -12.44
N LEU A 184 -19.44 10.81 -13.04
CA LEU A 184 -18.39 11.15 -14.00
C LEU A 184 -17.40 12.22 -13.49
N PHE A 185 -17.03 12.12 -12.21
CA PHE A 185 -16.01 12.95 -11.58
C PHE A 185 -16.36 14.45 -11.62
N GLN A 186 -17.65 14.78 -11.47
CA GLN A 186 -18.08 16.16 -11.26
C GLN A 186 -17.47 16.71 -9.95
N THR A 187 -16.73 17.81 -10.07
CA THR A 187 -15.95 18.38 -8.96
C THR A 187 -16.81 19.14 -7.97
N HIS A 188 -17.86 19.81 -8.46
CA HIS A 188 -18.76 20.59 -7.61
C HIS A 188 -19.39 19.76 -6.48
N GLY A 189 -19.86 18.53 -6.79
CA GLY A 189 -20.44 17.62 -5.79
C GLY A 189 -19.45 17.08 -4.76
N MET A 190 -18.14 17.33 -4.92
CA MET A 190 -17.14 17.00 -3.89
C MET A 190 -17.21 17.96 -2.70
N TYR A 191 -17.70 19.18 -2.92
CA TYR A 191 -17.77 20.25 -1.92
C TYR A 191 -19.20 20.62 -1.55
N ASP A 192 -20.13 20.40 -2.48
CA ASP A 192 -21.55 20.63 -2.25
C ASP A 192 -22.05 19.82 -1.05
N SER A 193 -22.84 20.46 -0.19
CA SER A 193 -23.34 19.88 1.06
C SER A 193 -22.26 19.36 2.03
N TYR A 194 -21.00 19.79 1.90
CA TYR A 194 -19.97 19.51 2.90
C TYR A 194 -20.29 20.24 4.22
N PRO A 195 -20.12 19.62 5.41
CA PRO A 195 -19.45 18.34 5.67
C PRO A 195 -20.33 17.10 5.48
N HIS A 196 -19.82 16.11 4.73
CA HIS A 196 -20.44 14.78 4.58
C HIS A 196 -20.18 13.93 5.84
N ARG A 197 -20.92 14.24 6.92
CA ARG A 197 -20.75 13.58 8.23
C ARG A 197 -21.18 12.12 8.21
N SER A 198 -22.37 11.88 7.66
CA SER A 198 -22.93 10.54 7.49
C SER A 198 -22.77 10.06 6.05
N LEU A 199 -22.63 8.74 5.90
CA LEU A 199 -22.47 8.07 4.62
C LEU A 199 -23.52 6.97 4.49
N GLY A 200 -24.08 6.82 3.29
CA GLY A 200 -24.91 5.67 2.97
C GLY A 200 -24.13 4.36 3.11
N SER A 201 -24.83 3.26 3.41
CA SER A 201 -24.21 1.93 3.63
C SER A 201 -23.21 1.53 2.54
N ALA A 202 -23.58 1.66 1.27
CA ALA A 202 -22.74 1.30 0.13
C ALA A 202 -21.48 2.17 0.05
N ILE A 203 -21.62 3.48 0.27
CA ILE A 203 -20.50 4.42 0.26
C ILE A 203 -19.53 4.10 1.39
N LYS A 204 -20.05 3.92 2.62
CA LYS A 204 -19.22 3.61 3.79
C LYS A 204 -18.50 2.27 3.63
N PHE A 205 -19.21 1.22 3.20
CA PHE A 205 -18.61 -0.08 2.96
C PHE A 205 -17.52 -0.03 1.89
N TYR A 206 -17.80 0.57 0.72
CA TYR A 206 -16.82 0.71 -0.35
C TYR A 206 -15.57 1.43 0.14
N TYR A 207 -15.74 2.54 0.85
CA TYR A 207 -14.63 3.35 1.33
C TYR A 207 -13.76 2.59 2.34
N LEU A 208 -14.38 1.95 3.34
CA LEU A 208 -13.64 1.19 4.37
C LEU A 208 -13.01 -0.09 3.82
N PHE A 209 -13.69 -0.78 2.91
CA PHE A 209 -13.16 -1.98 2.27
C PHE A 209 -11.98 -1.66 1.36
N GLN A 210 -12.02 -0.53 0.64
CA GLN A 210 -10.86 -0.01 -0.10
C GLN A 210 -9.70 0.35 0.83
N ALA A 211 -9.98 1.01 1.95
CA ALA A 211 -8.96 1.27 2.97
C ALA A 211 -8.32 -0.05 3.47
N ALA A 212 -9.12 -1.08 3.71
CA ALA A 212 -8.64 -2.41 4.10
C ALA A 212 -7.72 -3.05 3.06
N TYR A 213 -8.05 -2.94 1.76
CA TYR A 213 -7.20 -3.40 0.67
C TYR A 213 -5.86 -2.67 0.63
N TRP A 214 -5.86 -1.33 0.74
CA TRP A 214 -4.62 -0.56 0.72
C TRP A 214 -3.75 -0.79 1.96
N VAL A 215 -4.37 -1.01 3.13
CA VAL A 215 -3.65 -1.47 4.34
C VAL A 215 -3.04 -2.86 4.10
N GLN A 216 -3.81 -3.80 3.54
CA GLN A 216 -3.33 -5.14 3.21
C GLN A 216 -2.15 -5.10 2.24
N GLN A 217 -2.22 -4.28 1.19
CA GLN A 217 -1.12 -4.11 0.22
C GLN A 217 0.11 -3.44 0.87
N SER A 218 -0.10 -2.48 1.78
CA SER A 218 1.00 -1.86 2.53
C SER A 218 1.73 -2.88 3.42
N VAL A 219 0.99 -3.79 4.07
CA VAL A 219 1.58 -4.91 4.85
C VAL A 219 2.41 -5.82 3.95
N VAL A 220 1.90 -6.18 2.76
CA VAL A 220 2.63 -6.97 1.76
C VAL A 220 3.94 -6.31 1.35
N LEU A 221 3.90 -4.99 1.11
CA LEU A 221 5.07 -4.19 0.73
C LEU A 221 6.13 -4.15 1.84
N VAL A 222 5.71 -3.81 3.08
CA VAL A 222 6.60 -3.66 4.24
C VAL A 222 7.24 -4.99 4.63
N LEU A 223 6.47 -6.08 4.61
CA LEU A 223 6.99 -7.42 4.94
C LEU A 223 7.85 -8.03 3.81
N ARG A 224 7.95 -7.35 2.65
CA ARG A 224 8.66 -7.81 1.45
C ARG A 224 8.15 -9.17 0.97
N LEU A 225 6.83 -9.37 1.02
CA LEU A 225 6.22 -10.60 0.51
C LEU A 225 6.24 -10.64 -1.02
N GLU A 226 6.28 -9.47 -1.66
CA GLU A 226 6.58 -9.32 -3.09
C GLU A 226 8.06 -9.01 -3.30
N LYS A 227 8.65 -9.57 -4.37
CA LYS A 227 10.03 -9.24 -4.76
C LYS A 227 10.09 -7.74 -5.12
N PRO A 228 11.04 -6.97 -4.58
CA PRO A 228 11.20 -5.55 -4.92
C PRO A 228 11.27 -5.34 -6.44
N ARG A 229 10.68 -4.26 -6.91
CA ARG A 229 10.73 -3.80 -8.30
C ARG A 229 11.75 -2.66 -8.42
N LYS A 230 12.12 -2.27 -9.65
CA LYS A 230 13.04 -1.13 -9.86
C LYS A 230 12.49 0.18 -9.27
N ASP A 231 11.18 0.34 -9.26
CA ASP A 231 10.43 1.50 -8.77
C ASP A 231 9.93 1.33 -7.32
N HIS A 232 10.67 0.59 -6.51
CA HIS A 232 10.23 0.25 -5.16
C HIS A 232 10.16 1.48 -4.22
N MET A 233 11.02 2.48 -4.42
CA MET A 233 10.99 3.72 -3.63
C MET A 233 9.75 4.54 -3.95
N GLU A 234 9.47 4.74 -5.23
CA GLU A 234 8.27 5.42 -5.73
C GLU A 234 7.00 4.72 -5.24
N LEU A 235 6.98 3.38 -5.28
CA LEU A 235 5.86 2.60 -4.75
C LEU A 235 5.73 2.77 -3.23
N THR A 236 6.84 2.86 -2.48
CA THR A 236 6.79 3.09 -1.03
C THR A 236 6.25 4.47 -0.70
N VAL A 237 6.72 5.51 -1.38
CA VAL A 237 6.21 6.88 -1.23
C VAL A 237 4.72 6.92 -1.59
N HIS A 238 4.32 6.26 -2.68
CA HIS A 238 2.91 6.11 -3.05
C HIS A 238 2.09 5.52 -1.91
N HIS A 239 2.51 4.42 -1.30
CA HIS A 239 1.77 3.81 -0.20
C HIS A 239 1.63 4.74 1.02
N ILE A 240 2.68 5.49 1.36
CA ILE A 240 2.62 6.49 2.45
C ILE A 240 1.57 7.56 2.13
N ILE A 241 1.62 8.13 0.92
CA ILE A 241 0.68 9.18 0.49
C ILE A 241 -0.74 8.64 0.38
N THR A 242 -0.94 7.44 -0.16
CA THR A 242 -2.24 6.80 -0.29
C THR A 242 -2.86 6.56 1.08
N ILE A 243 -2.14 5.98 2.04
CA ILE A 243 -2.67 5.78 3.40
C ILE A 243 -2.97 7.12 4.09
N ALA A 244 -2.13 8.13 3.92
CA ALA A 244 -2.38 9.47 4.44
C ALA A 244 -3.64 10.10 3.83
N LEU A 245 -3.80 10.05 2.51
CA LEU A 245 -5.00 10.54 1.80
C LEU A 245 -6.27 9.86 2.32
N ILE A 246 -6.25 8.53 2.46
CA ILE A 246 -7.40 7.75 2.95
C ILE A 246 -7.75 8.16 4.38
N ALA A 247 -6.76 8.18 5.28
CA ALA A 247 -6.99 8.49 6.69
C ALA A 247 -7.51 9.92 6.89
N LEU A 248 -6.87 10.91 6.24
CA LEU A 248 -7.23 12.32 6.38
C LEU A 248 -8.58 12.62 5.72
N SER A 249 -8.83 12.10 4.51
CA SER A 249 -10.11 12.35 3.84
C SER A 249 -11.28 11.65 4.52
N TYR A 250 -11.07 10.50 5.16
CA TYR A 250 -12.09 9.90 6.03
C TYR A 250 -12.35 10.76 7.27
N ARG A 251 -11.28 11.11 8.02
CA ARG A 251 -11.35 11.84 9.29
C ARG A 251 -11.93 13.24 9.18
N PHE A 252 -11.67 13.93 8.07
CA PHE A 252 -12.08 15.31 7.81
C PHE A 252 -13.18 15.43 6.73
N HIS A 253 -13.97 14.38 6.52
CA HIS A 253 -15.14 14.39 5.62
C HIS A 253 -14.90 14.72 4.14
N PHE A 254 -13.67 14.63 3.64
CA PHE A 254 -13.36 14.77 2.20
C PHE A 254 -13.57 13.46 1.42
N THR A 255 -14.55 12.65 1.83
CA THR A 255 -14.77 11.29 1.29
C THR A 255 -15.19 11.30 -0.18
N HIS A 256 -15.88 12.33 -0.66
CA HIS A 256 -16.26 12.43 -2.07
C HIS A 256 -15.05 12.62 -2.99
N ILE A 257 -14.05 13.41 -2.58
CA ILE A 257 -12.75 13.50 -3.26
C ILE A 257 -12.08 12.12 -3.26
N GLY A 258 -12.06 11.46 -2.09
CA GLY A 258 -11.47 10.13 -1.93
C GLY A 258 -12.11 9.06 -2.84
N ILE A 259 -13.44 9.03 -2.98
CA ILE A 259 -14.16 8.10 -3.86
C ILE A 259 -13.75 8.31 -5.31
N SER A 260 -13.65 9.58 -5.75
CA SER A 260 -13.21 9.91 -7.11
C SER A 260 -11.78 9.45 -7.37
N VAL A 261 -10.87 9.68 -6.42
CA VAL A 261 -9.48 9.21 -6.49
C VAL A 261 -9.43 7.67 -6.51
N TYR A 262 -10.16 6.97 -5.65
CA TYR A 262 -10.22 5.51 -5.69
C TYR A 262 -10.64 4.97 -7.05
N ILE A 263 -11.74 5.47 -7.62
CA ILE A 263 -12.30 4.92 -8.86
C ILE A 263 -11.37 5.17 -10.05
N THR A 264 -10.79 6.38 -10.16
CA THR A 264 -9.78 6.64 -11.19
C THR A 264 -8.60 5.67 -11.08
N HIS A 265 -8.18 5.36 -9.84
CA HIS A 265 -7.05 4.51 -9.59
C HIS A 265 -7.36 3.03 -9.88
N ASP A 266 -8.44 2.50 -9.33
CA ASP A 266 -8.89 1.12 -9.50
C ASP A 266 -9.08 0.74 -10.98
N ILE A 267 -9.80 1.57 -11.75
CA ILE A 267 -10.12 1.26 -13.15
C ILE A 267 -8.85 1.27 -14.01
N SER A 268 -7.98 2.26 -13.82
CA SER A 268 -6.71 2.30 -14.55
C SER A 268 -5.78 1.13 -14.17
N ASP A 269 -5.74 0.73 -12.90
CA ASP A 269 -4.92 -0.40 -12.44
C ASP A 269 -5.48 -1.74 -12.93
N LEU A 270 -6.80 -1.86 -13.11
CA LEU A 270 -7.41 -3.02 -13.76
C LEU A 270 -6.86 -3.21 -15.17
N PHE A 271 -6.87 -2.16 -16.00
CA PHE A 271 -6.34 -2.24 -17.36
C PHE A 271 -4.84 -2.55 -17.38
N LEU A 272 -4.06 -1.96 -16.46
CA LEU A 272 -2.64 -2.24 -16.34
C LEU A 272 -2.37 -3.70 -15.96
N ALA A 273 -3.11 -4.20 -14.96
CA ALA A 273 -2.99 -5.56 -14.47
C ALA A 273 -3.39 -6.60 -15.53
N ILE A 274 -4.46 -6.35 -16.29
CA ILE A 274 -4.88 -7.19 -17.41
C ILE A 274 -3.80 -7.20 -18.50
N SER A 275 -3.31 -6.03 -18.91
CA SER A 275 -2.28 -5.91 -19.95
C SER A 275 -1.01 -6.68 -19.57
N LYS A 276 -0.52 -6.52 -18.34
CA LYS A 276 0.65 -7.26 -17.84
C LYS A 276 0.39 -8.76 -17.74
N SER A 277 -0.80 -9.16 -17.30
CA SER A 277 -1.18 -10.58 -17.24
C SER A 277 -1.18 -11.23 -18.62
N LEU A 278 -1.73 -10.56 -19.63
CA LEU A 278 -1.70 -11.03 -21.02
C LEU A 278 -0.28 -11.09 -21.58
N ASN A 279 0.60 -10.18 -21.14
CA ASN A 279 2.02 -10.21 -21.51
C ASN A 279 2.73 -11.46 -20.99
N TYR A 280 2.54 -11.81 -19.72
CA TYR A 280 3.10 -13.04 -19.16
C TYR A 280 2.58 -14.31 -19.83
N LEU A 281 1.39 -14.26 -20.43
CA LEU A 281 0.79 -15.35 -21.18
C LEU A 281 1.20 -15.38 -22.67
N GLY A 282 1.90 -14.35 -23.17
CA GLY A 282 2.19 -14.22 -24.60
C GLY A 282 0.92 -14.12 -25.47
N HIS A 283 -0.19 -13.62 -24.91
CA HIS A 283 -1.48 -13.65 -25.58
C HIS A 283 -1.60 -12.51 -26.61
N ARG A 284 -2.19 -12.79 -27.78
CA ARG A 284 -2.38 -11.82 -28.88
C ARG A 284 -3.12 -10.52 -28.51
N LEU A 285 -3.93 -10.56 -27.44
CA LEU A 285 -4.64 -9.39 -26.93
C LEU A 285 -3.78 -8.47 -26.04
N GLN A 286 -2.51 -8.80 -25.81
CA GLN A 286 -1.61 -7.99 -24.98
C GLN A 286 -1.48 -6.55 -25.52
N THR A 287 -1.19 -6.39 -26.81
CA THR A 287 -1.05 -5.07 -27.45
C THR A 287 -2.33 -4.23 -27.37
N PRO A 288 -3.52 -4.70 -27.81
CA PRO A 288 -4.73 -3.89 -27.69
C PRO A 288 -5.09 -3.57 -26.22
N ALA A 289 -4.88 -4.51 -25.29
CA ALA A 289 -5.09 -4.25 -23.87
C ALA A 289 -4.11 -3.20 -23.32
N PHE A 290 -2.86 -3.20 -23.79
CA PHE A 290 -1.87 -2.20 -23.42
C PHE A 290 -2.23 -0.80 -23.97
N CYS A 291 -2.67 -0.71 -25.23
CA CYS A 291 -3.15 0.56 -25.80
C CYS A 291 -4.34 1.12 -25.00
N LEU A 292 -5.31 0.26 -24.67
CA LEU A 292 -6.44 0.64 -23.83
C LEU A 292 -5.99 1.10 -22.43
N CYS A 293 -5.00 0.43 -21.85
CA CYS A 293 -4.39 0.85 -20.59
C CYS A 293 -3.78 2.26 -20.67
N VAL A 294 -3.05 2.59 -21.76
CA VAL A 294 -2.47 3.93 -21.96
C VAL A 294 -3.57 5.00 -22.03
N ILE A 295 -4.63 4.76 -22.81
CA ILE A 295 -5.75 5.67 -22.96
C ILE A 295 -6.46 5.88 -21.60
N ALA A 296 -6.78 4.79 -20.91
CA ALA A 296 -7.41 4.83 -19.61
C ALA A 296 -6.54 5.55 -18.57
N TRP A 297 -5.22 5.33 -18.59
CA TRP A 297 -4.28 5.99 -17.70
C TRP A 297 -4.26 7.51 -17.94
N ILE A 298 -4.16 7.96 -19.19
CA ILE A 298 -4.17 9.40 -19.53
C ILE A 298 -5.47 10.06 -19.05
N TYR A 299 -6.62 9.45 -19.36
CA TYR A 299 -7.91 10.01 -18.98
C TYR A 299 -8.12 10.01 -17.45
N LEU A 300 -7.98 8.86 -16.80
CA LEU A 300 -8.32 8.70 -15.38
C LEU A 300 -7.27 9.27 -14.44
N ARG A 301 -5.98 9.01 -14.69
CA ARG A 301 -4.89 9.43 -13.78
C ARG A 301 -4.40 10.85 -14.05
N HIS A 302 -4.55 11.37 -15.27
CA HIS A 302 -4.08 12.72 -15.58
C HIS A 302 -5.22 13.70 -15.79
N TYR A 303 -6.05 13.52 -16.81
CA TYR A 303 -7.09 14.50 -17.11
C TYR A 303 -8.04 14.71 -15.91
N THR A 304 -8.59 13.63 -15.37
CA THR A 304 -9.49 13.70 -14.21
C THR A 304 -8.78 14.21 -12.95
N ASN A 305 -7.56 13.76 -12.66
CA ASN A 305 -6.84 14.21 -11.47
C ASN A 305 -6.43 15.69 -11.55
N TRP A 306 -6.09 16.20 -12.75
CA TRP A 306 -5.87 17.63 -12.97
C TRP A 306 -7.14 18.45 -12.73
N ARG A 307 -8.32 17.94 -13.13
CA ARG A 307 -9.60 18.59 -12.80
C ARG A 307 -9.85 18.63 -11.29
N ILE A 308 -9.54 17.54 -10.57
CA ILE A 308 -9.64 17.51 -9.10
C ILE A 308 -8.68 18.50 -8.46
N LEU A 309 -7.40 18.54 -8.89
CA LEU A 309 -6.43 19.51 -8.38
C LEU A 309 -6.86 20.96 -8.64
N TYR A 310 -7.38 21.24 -9.84
CA TYR A 310 -7.90 22.55 -10.18
C TYR A 310 -9.08 22.93 -9.30
N SER A 311 -10.01 22.00 -9.03
CA SER A 311 -11.16 22.26 -8.16
C SER A 311 -10.75 22.48 -6.70
N VAL A 312 -9.67 21.82 -6.23
CA VAL A 312 -9.12 22.10 -4.89
C VAL A 312 -8.60 23.53 -4.79
N LEU A 313 -8.09 24.12 -5.88
CA LEU A 313 -7.63 25.51 -5.89
C LEU A 313 -8.78 26.52 -6.05
N THR A 314 -9.81 26.19 -6.82
CA THR A 314 -10.88 27.13 -7.20
C THR A 314 -12.19 26.92 -6.43
N GLU A 315 -12.75 25.72 -6.47
CA GLU A 315 -14.08 25.38 -5.91
C GLU A 315 -14.04 25.11 -4.40
N PHE A 316 -12.92 24.62 -3.86
CA PHE A 316 -12.79 24.28 -2.43
C PHE A 316 -13.15 25.46 -1.50
N ARG A 317 -12.80 26.68 -1.90
CA ARG A 317 -13.11 27.89 -1.12
C ARG A 317 -14.50 28.46 -1.40
N THR A 318 -15.02 28.27 -2.61
CA THR A 318 -16.20 28.99 -3.10
C THR A 318 -17.49 28.19 -2.94
N VAL A 319 -17.42 26.86 -2.95
CA VAL A 319 -18.59 25.98 -2.85
C VAL A 319 -18.81 25.58 -1.38
N GLY A 320 -19.86 26.13 -0.77
CA GLY A 320 -20.20 25.90 0.65
C GLY A 320 -19.29 26.65 1.63
N PRO A 321 -19.55 26.56 2.94
CA PRO A 321 -18.80 27.31 3.96
C PRO A 321 -17.31 27.03 3.92
N PHE A 322 -16.50 28.07 4.11
CA PHE A 322 -15.04 28.00 4.21
C PHE A 322 -14.60 28.60 5.54
N GLU A 323 -14.84 27.84 6.60
CA GLU A 323 -14.53 28.19 7.97
C GLU A 323 -14.05 26.95 8.71
N LEU A 324 -13.31 27.14 9.80
CA LEU A 324 -12.91 26.03 10.67
C LEU A 324 -13.78 26.05 11.91
N ASP A 325 -14.62 25.02 12.05
CA ASP A 325 -15.46 24.81 13.23
C ASP A 325 -15.40 23.34 13.64
N TRP A 326 -14.85 23.09 14.84
CA TRP A 326 -14.70 21.75 15.39
C TRP A 326 -16.01 21.15 15.90
N GLU A 327 -16.92 21.97 16.41
CA GLU A 327 -18.22 21.54 16.91
C GLU A 327 -19.13 21.18 15.74
N ALA A 328 -19.15 22.02 14.71
CA ALA A 328 -19.84 21.72 13.45
C ALA A 328 -19.07 20.74 12.54
N GLN A 329 -17.93 20.18 12.99
CA GLN A 329 -17.09 19.26 12.19
C GLN A 329 -16.84 19.77 10.76
N GLN A 330 -16.70 21.08 10.62
CA GLN A 330 -16.48 21.80 9.38
C GLN A 330 -14.99 22.11 9.31
N TYR A 331 -14.30 21.40 8.41
CA TYR A 331 -12.84 21.43 8.33
C TYR A 331 -12.31 22.13 7.07
N LYS A 332 -13.17 22.73 6.24
CA LYS A 332 -12.75 23.49 5.05
C LYS A 332 -12.10 24.81 5.47
N CYS A 333 -10.78 24.80 5.49
CA CYS A 333 -9.96 25.97 5.81
C CYS A 333 -8.72 26.02 4.91
N GLN A 334 -7.90 27.07 5.06
CA GLN A 334 -6.67 27.20 4.28
C GLN A 334 -5.72 26.02 4.51
N LEU A 335 -5.59 25.58 5.76
CA LEU A 335 -4.73 24.45 6.12
C LEU A 335 -5.18 23.15 5.44
N SER A 336 -6.47 22.81 5.51
CA SER A 336 -7.00 21.60 4.87
C SER A 336 -6.84 21.66 3.35
N GLN A 337 -7.00 22.83 2.74
CA GLN A 337 -6.81 23.03 1.31
C GLN A 337 -5.36 22.77 0.91
N PHE A 338 -4.38 23.35 1.62
CA PHE A 338 -2.95 23.15 1.33
C PHE A 338 -2.53 21.68 1.51
N ILE A 339 -2.98 21.03 2.59
CA ILE A 339 -2.68 19.61 2.83
C ILE A 339 -3.30 18.73 1.74
N THR A 340 -4.58 18.95 1.42
CA THR A 340 -5.29 18.18 0.39
C THR A 340 -4.64 18.35 -0.97
N PHE A 341 -4.33 19.59 -1.35
CA PHE A 341 -3.63 19.89 -2.61
C PHE A 341 -2.25 19.24 -2.65
N GLY A 342 -1.45 19.40 -1.59
CA GLY A 342 -0.09 18.86 -1.53
C GLY A 342 -0.04 17.33 -1.67
N LEU A 343 -0.94 16.61 -0.97
CA LEU A 343 -1.02 15.16 -1.07
C LEU A 343 -1.47 14.70 -2.46
N LEU A 344 -2.50 15.34 -3.04
CA LEU A 344 -2.98 15.02 -4.40
C LEU A 344 -1.95 15.39 -5.48
N ALA A 345 -1.22 16.49 -5.31
CA ALA A 345 -0.17 16.91 -6.22
C ALA A 345 1.01 15.94 -6.18
N THR A 346 1.40 15.48 -4.98
CA THR A 346 2.44 14.44 -4.82
C THR A 346 2.01 13.14 -5.51
N LEU A 347 0.75 12.73 -5.33
CA LEU A 347 0.18 11.57 -6.03
C LEU A 347 0.21 11.78 -7.56
N GLN A 348 -0.09 12.99 -8.04
CA GLN A 348 -0.03 13.33 -9.45
C GLN A 348 1.40 13.27 -10.02
N THR A 349 2.40 13.73 -9.26
CA THR A 349 3.81 13.63 -9.65
C THR A 349 4.21 12.17 -9.85
N LEU A 350 3.82 11.27 -8.94
CA LEU A 350 4.06 9.83 -9.09
C LEU A 350 3.35 9.25 -10.33
N ASN A 351 2.11 9.66 -10.60
CA ASN A 351 1.39 9.26 -11.81
C ASN A 351 2.12 9.70 -13.09
N ILE A 352 2.77 10.87 -13.10
CA ILE A 352 3.56 11.37 -14.24
C ILE A 352 4.81 10.50 -14.45
N ILE A 353 5.51 10.13 -13.38
CA ILE A 353 6.67 9.24 -13.44
C ILE A 353 6.26 7.90 -14.07
N TRP A 354 5.14 7.32 -13.64
CA TRP A 354 4.66 6.06 -14.20
C TRP A 354 4.11 6.19 -15.62
N LEU A 355 3.52 7.33 -16.00
CA LEU A 355 3.15 7.59 -17.38
C LEU A 355 4.38 7.62 -18.29
N TYR A 356 5.47 8.24 -17.85
CA TYR A 356 6.74 8.20 -18.58
C TYR A 356 7.22 6.76 -18.77
N CYS A 357 7.16 5.91 -17.74
CA CYS A 357 7.47 4.48 -17.88
C CYS A 357 6.53 3.78 -18.88
N LEU A 358 5.25 4.13 -18.87
CA LEU A 358 4.26 3.55 -19.77
C LEU A 358 4.54 3.92 -21.22
N PHE A 359 4.86 5.19 -21.52
CA PHE A 359 5.28 5.61 -22.85
C PHE A 359 6.60 4.99 -23.29
N ARG A 360 7.56 4.84 -22.38
CA ARG A 360 8.81 4.11 -22.68
C ARG A 360 8.53 2.66 -23.09
N ASN A 361 7.64 1.97 -22.38
CA ASN A 361 7.22 0.61 -22.75
C ASN A 361 6.42 0.61 -24.07
N ALA A 362 5.57 1.61 -24.32
CA ALA A 362 4.84 1.77 -25.57
C ALA A 362 5.79 1.93 -26.76
N TYR A 363 6.83 2.75 -26.61
CA TYR A 363 7.86 2.94 -27.62
C TYR A 363 8.58 1.62 -27.95
N ARG A 364 8.98 0.86 -26.92
CA ARG A 364 9.60 -0.47 -27.11
C ARG A 364 8.67 -1.47 -27.80
N LEU A 365 7.39 -1.47 -27.45
CA LEU A 365 6.40 -2.38 -28.04
C LEU A 365 6.13 -2.05 -29.51
N LEU A 366 5.94 -0.76 -29.85
CA LEU A 366 5.55 -0.33 -31.19
C LEU A 366 6.71 -0.26 -32.17
N PHE A 367 7.88 0.22 -31.73
CA PHE A 367 9.02 0.47 -32.62
C PHE A 367 10.07 -0.64 -32.60
N LEU A 368 10.20 -1.38 -31.49
CA LEU A 368 11.19 -2.46 -31.38
C LEU A 368 10.56 -3.86 -31.40
N GLY A 369 9.22 -3.98 -31.35
CA GLY A 369 8.52 -5.26 -31.26
C GLY A 369 8.81 -6.03 -29.96
N ILE A 370 9.39 -5.38 -28.95
CA ILE A 370 9.78 -6.00 -27.68
C ILE A 370 8.67 -5.77 -26.66
N ALA A 371 7.90 -6.82 -26.34
CA ALA A 371 6.83 -6.80 -25.33
C ALA A 371 7.35 -6.94 -23.88
N LYS A 372 8.61 -6.59 -23.61
CA LYS A 372 9.23 -6.78 -22.30
C LYS A 372 8.99 -5.58 -21.37
N ASP A 373 8.45 -5.82 -20.16
CA ASP A 373 8.18 -4.77 -19.17
C ASP A 373 9.45 -4.41 -18.37
N ASP A 374 10.00 -3.22 -18.64
CA ASP A 374 11.27 -2.76 -18.07
C ASP A 374 11.26 -2.59 -16.54
N ARG A 375 10.08 -2.46 -15.94
CA ARG A 375 9.90 -2.29 -14.47
C ARG A 375 10.08 -3.61 -13.71
N SER A 376 9.84 -4.76 -14.35
CA SER A 376 9.91 -6.08 -13.69
C SER A 376 11.30 -6.74 -13.73
N ASP A 377 12.24 -6.21 -14.51
CA ASP A 377 13.51 -6.87 -14.83
C ASP A 377 14.62 -6.58 -13.81
N THR A 378 14.61 -7.30 -12.69
CA THR A 378 15.80 -7.48 -11.85
C THR A 378 16.38 -8.89 -12.00
N GLU A 379 15.94 -9.68 -13.00
CA GLU A 379 16.24 -11.13 -13.07
C GLU A 379 17.02 -11.60 -14.28
N GLU A 380 17.04 -10.91 -15.42
CA GLU A 380 17.83 -11.43 -16.57
C GLU A 380 19.34 -11.27 -16.38
N SER A 381 19.79 -10.18 -15.74
CA SER A 381 21.22 -9.93 -15.55
C SER A 381 21.87 -10.79 -14.44
N GLU A 382 21.10 -11.36 -13.51
CA GLU A 382 21.66 -12.16 -12.40
C GLU A 382 21.73 -13.66 -12.71
N ILE A 383 21.08 -14.13 -13.80
CA ILE A 383 21.11 -15.54 -14.20
C ILE A 383 22.25 -15.81 -15.20
N GLU A 384 22.66 -14.82 -16.00
CA GLU A 384 23.79 -14.96 -16.93
C GLU A 384 25.16 -14.98 -16.21
N ASP A 385 25.32 -14.25 -15.10
CA ASP A 385 26.57 -14.23 -14.32
C ASP A 385 26.75 -15.42 -13.35
N GLY A 386 25.79 -16.34 -13.33
CA GLY A 386 25.73 -17.45 -12.36
C GLY A 386 26.14 -18.82 -12.89
N SER A 387 26.63 -18.93 -14.13
CA SER A 387 27.11 -20.22 -14.67
C SER A 387 28.63 -20.33 -14.46
N PRO A 388 29.12 -21.17 -13.53
CA PRO A 388 30.52 -21.55 -13.56
C PRO A 388 30.72 -22.47 -14.77
N GLY A 389 31.61 -22.06 -15.68
CA GLY A 389 32.19 -22.93 -16.69
C GLY A 389 33.06 -24.02 -16.08
#